data_AF-A0A674JXS8-F1
#
_entry.id   AF-A0A674JXS8-F1
#
_cell.length_a   1.000
_cell.length_b   1.000
_cell.length_c   1.000
_cell.angle_alpha   90.00
_cell.angle_beta   90.00
_cell.angle_gamma   90.00
#
_symmetry.space_group_name_H-M   'P 1'
#
loop_
_entity.id
_entity.type
_entity.pdbx_description
1 polymer ?
#
loop_
_entity_poly.entity_id
_entity_poly.type
_entity_poly.pdbx_seq_one_letter_code
_entity_poly.pdbx_strand_id
1 'polypeptide(L)'
;MGTGMDFVHSSGVQMTHYLQENYQSSQGWFLFISFAADLRNTFFILFPIWFHLCEAVGIKLIWVAVIGDWLNLVFKWILFGQRPYWWVRETGYYGNASTPVIQQFPVTCETGPGSPSGHAMGSAGVYYVMVTALLSTLRRRRRSPFQQQ
;
A
#
# COMPACT_ATOMS: atom_id res chain seq x y z
N MET A 1 16.89 11.65 -21.05
CA MET A 1 16.37 10.97 -19.84
C MET A 1 14.85 11.17 -19.62
N GLY A 2 14.17 12.14 -20.27
CA GLY A 2 12.72 12.37 -20.06
C GLY A 2 11.78 11.33 -20.68
N THR A 3 12.01 10.91 -21.92
CA THR A 3 11.05 10.06 -22.68
C THR A 3 10.68 8.73 -22.02
N GLY A 4 11.66 8.04 -21.40
CA GLY A 4 11.41 6.78 -20.70
C GLY A 4 10.61 6.96 -19.40
N MET A 5 10.87 8.02 -18.65
CA MET A 5 10.15 8.31 -17.41
C MET A 5 8.72 8.78 -17.71
N ASP A 6 8.55 9.63 -18.72
CA ASP A 6 7.23 10.07 -19.18
C ASP A 6 6.37 8.91 -19.70
N PHE A 7 7.00 7.92 -20.35
CA PHE A 7 6.31 6.69 -20.74
C PHE A 7 5.79 5.88 -19.54
N VAL A 8 6.59 5.76 -18.48
CA VAL A 8 6.18 5.08 -17.24
C VAL A 8 5.04 5.82 -16.57
N HIS A 9 5.12 7.15 -16.47
CA HIS A 9 4.04 7.96 -15.91
C HIS A 9 2.76 7.87 -16.76
N SER A 10 2.88 7.96 -18.09
CA SER A 10 1.76 7.78 -19.00
C SER A 10 1.13 6.41 -18.84
N SER A 11 1.93 5.35 -18.72
CA SER A 11 1.43 3.99 -18.47
C SER A 11 0.67 3.88 -17.14
N GLY A 12 1.16 4.54 -16.08
CA GLY A 12 0.46 4.62 -14.80
C GLY A 12 -0.89 5.36 -14.88
N VAL A 13 -0.94 6.47 -15.62
CA VAL A 13 -2.18 7.22 -15.90
C VAL A 13 -3.16 6.36 -16.70
N GLN A 14 -2.69 5.70 -17.76
CA GLN A 14 -3.51 4.82 -18.60
C GLN A 14 -4.08 3.64 -17.82
N MET A 15 -3.27 3.01 -16.94
CA MET A 15 -3.75 1.96 -16.05
C MET A 15 -4.83 2.48 -15.09
N THR A 16 -4.63 3.68 -14.53
CA THR A 16 -5.61 4.31 -13.63
C THR A 16 -6.92 4.58 -14.37
N HIS A 17 -6.85 5.13 -15.59
CA HIS A 17 -8.00 5.38 -16.44
C HIS A 17 -8.75 4.09 -16.80
N TYR A 18 -8.00 3.07 -17.23
CA TYR A 18 -8.55 1.75 -17.56
C TYR A 18 -9.31 1.13 -16.39
N LEU A 19 -8.75 1.18 -15.18
CA LEU A 19 -9.42 0.69 -13.98
C LEU A 19 -10.70 1.46 -13.67
N GLN A 20 -10.70 2.78 -13.85
CA GLN A 20 -11.86 3.62 -13.59
C GLN A 20 -13.00 3.39 -14.59
N GLU A 21 -12.69 3.16 -15.87
CA GLU A 21 -13.69 2.88 -16.89
C GLU A 21 -14.23 1.44 -16.82
N ASN A 22 -13.36 0.45 -16.64
CA ASN A 22 -13.73 -0.96 -16.76
C ASN A 22 -14.19 -1.59 -15.44
N TYR A 23 -13.78 -1.02 -14.30
CA TYR A 23 -14.07 -1.57 -12.96
C TYR A 23 -14.79 -0.57 -12.05
N GLN A 24 -15.58 0.34 -12.63
CA GLN A 24 -16.34 1.33 -11.87
C GLN A 24 -17.27 0.69 -10.82
N SER A 25 -17.90 -0.45 -11.14
CA SER A 25 -18.76 -1.20 -10.21
C SER A 25 -18.00 -1.75 -8.99
N SER A 26 -16.70 -2.00 -9.13
CA SER A 26 -15.82 -2.50 -8.07
C SER A 26 -15.10 -1.37 -7.30
N GLN A 27 -15.41 -0.10 -7.58
CA GLN A 27 -14.79 1.05 -6.90
C GLN A 27 -14.87 0.93 -5.37
N GLY A 28 -16.03 0.54 -4.82
CA GLY A 28 -16.20 0.38 -3.38
C GLY A 28 -15.26 -0.67 -2.77
N TRP A 29 -15.01 -1.76 -3.50
CA TRP A 29 -14.05 -2.79 -3.08
C TRP A 29 -12.61 -2.26 -3.06
N PHE A 30 -12.19 -1.50 -4.07
CA PHE A 30 -10.86 -0.89 -4.09
C PHE A 30 -10.66 0.11 -2.95
N LEU A 31 -11.68 0.93 -2.67
CA LEU A 31 -11.65 1.87 -1.55
C LEU A 31 -11.59 1.14 -0.21
N PHE A 32 -12.36 0.06 -0.04
CA PHE A 32 -12.31 -0.77 1.16
C PHE A 32 -10.93 -1.40 1.37
N ILE A 33 -10.34 -1.99 0.34
CA ILE A 33 -9.00 -2.58 0.42
C ILE A 33 -7.95 -1.51 0.76
N SER A 34 -8.05 -0.32 0.16
CA SER A 34 -7.14 0.79 0.44
C SER A 34 -7.26 1.28 1.89
N PHE A 35 -8.48 1.35 2.41
CA PHE A 35 -8.75 1.63 3.81
C PHE A 35 -8.16 0.54 4.71
N ALA A 36 -8.39 -0.74 4.41
CA ALA A 36 -7.84 -1.86 5.18
C ALA A 36 -6.30 -1.85 5.21
N ALA A 37 -5.66 -1.41 4.12
CA ALA A 37 -4.21 -1.26 4.00
C ALA A 37 -3.64 -0.01 4.71
N ASP A 38 -4.46 0.84 5.33
CA ASP A 38 -4.00 1.99 6.10
C ASP A 38 -3.27 1.55 7.38
N LEU A 39 -2.08 2.11 7.59
CA LEU A 39 -1.26 1.84 8.76
C LEU A 39 -1.96 2.24 10.07
N ARG A 40 -2.91 3.19 10.03
CA ARG A 40 -3.77 3.53 11.18
C ARG A 40 -4.49 2.29 11.72
N ASN A 41 -5.01 1.44 10.84
CA ASN A 41 -5.68 0.21 11.26
C ASN A 41 -4.69 -0.77 11.92
N THR A 42 -3.41 -0.70 11.57
CA THR A 42 -2.37 -1.48 12.25
C THR A 42 -2.24 -1.07 13.70
N PHE A 43 -2.14 0.23 13.98
CA PHE A 43 -1.97 0.74 15.34
C PHE A 43 -3.24 0.62 16.19
N PHE A 44 -4.41 0.95 15.63
CA PHE A 44 -5.66 1.02 16.41
C PHE A 44 -6.41 -0.31 16.51
N ILE A 45 -6.23 -1.23 15.55
CA ILE A 45 -7.02 -2.47 15.49
C ILE A 45 -6.10 -3.69 15.63
N LEU A 46 -5.10 -3.83 14.76
CA LEU A 46 -4.29 -5.05 14.70
C LEU A 46 -3.36 -5.19 15.91
N PHE A 47 -2.73 -4.09 16.34
CA PHE A 47 -1.83 -4.10 17.49
C PHE A 47 -2.54 -4.56 18.77
N PRO A 48 -3.67 -3.98 19.21
CA PRO A 48 -4.35 -4.43 20.42
C PRO A 48 -4.74 -5.91 20.37
N ILE A 49 -5.24 -6.39 19.23
CA ILE A 49 -5.62 -7.80 19.04
C ILE A 49 -4.41 -8.71 19.20
N TRP A 50 -3.34 -8.44 18.45
CA TRP A 50 -2.14 -9.29 18.50
C TRP A 50 -1.39 -9.18 19.81
N PHE A 51 -1.41 -8.04 20.47
CA PHE A 51 -0.80 -7.87 21.78
C PHE A 51 -1.47 -8.76 22.83
N HIS A 52 -2.81 -8.84 22.82
CA HIS A 52 -3.55 -9.74 23.71
C HIS A 52 -3.35 -11.22 23.37
N LEU A 53 -3.21 -11.58 22.08
CA LEU A 53 -2.99 -12.96 21.67
C LEU A 53 -1.54 -13.43 21.87
N CYS A 54 -0.57 -12.56 21.58
CA CYS A 54 0.86 -12.81 21.71
C CYS A 54 1.62 -11.46 21.71
N GLU A 55 2.01 -11.03 22.90
CA GLU A 55 2.72 -9.77 23.14
C GLU A 55 3.89 -9.53 22.17
N ALA A 56 4.72 -10.57 21.98
CA ALA A 56 5.87 -10.51 21.09
C ALA A 56 5.52 -10.21 19.62
N VAL A 57 4.35 -10.66 19.14
CA VAL A 57 3.88 -10.36 17.78
C VAL A 57 3.33 -8.93 17.72
N GLY A 58 2.57 -8.51 18.74
CA GLY A 58 2.09 -7.12 18.86
C GLY A 58 3.23 -6.10 18.83
N ILE A 59 4.29 -6.33 19.62
CA ILE A 59 5.48 -5.45 19.64
C ILE A 59 6.18 -5.43 18.27
N LYS A 60 6.32 -6.59 17.61
CA LYS A 60 6.88 -6.67 16.26
C LYS A 60 6.07 -5.88 15.23
N LEU A 61 4.74 -5.90 15.33
CA LEU A 61 3.87 -5.12 14.43
C LEU A 61 4.15 -3.62 14.54
N ILE A 62 4.29 -3.09 15.76
CA ILE A 62 4.64 -1.69 15.97
C ILE A 62 5.99 -1.37 15.31
N TRP A 63 7.02 -2.17 15.58
CA TRP A 63 8.35 -1.91 15.03
C TRP A 63 8.38 -1.93 13.51
N VAL A 64 7.74 -2.92 12.90
CA VAL A 64 7.67 -3.02 11.43
C VAL A 64 6.88 -1.86 10.84
N ALA A 65 5.78 -1.44 11.48
CA ALA A 65 5.01 -0.28 11.05
C ALA A 65 5.83 1.01 11.13
N VAL A 66 6.48 1.28 12.27
CA VAL A 66 7.26 2.50 12.50
C VAL A 66 8.47 2.57 11.58
N ILE A 67 9.27 1.51 11.50
CA ILE A 67 10.46 1.49 10.63
C ILE A 67 10.05 1.54 9.16
N GLY A 68 9.00 0.81 8.79
CA GLY A 68 8.47 0.80 7.42
C GLY A 68 7.98 2.17 6.97
N ASP A 69 7.22 2.87 7.82
CA ASP A 69 6.74 4.22 7.53
C ASP A 69 7.90 5.23 7.45
N TRP A 70 8.86 5.14 8.38
CA TRP A 70 10.05 5.99 8.34
C TRP A 70 10.86 5.80 7.05
N LEU A 71 11.11 4.55 6.64
CA LEU A 71 11.78 4.25 5.37
C LEU A 71 10.96 4.73 4.17
N ASN A 72 9.63 4.57 4.20
CA ASN A 72 8.74 5.06 3.16
C ASN A 72 8.88 6.58 2.99
N LEU A 73 8.89 7.32 4.09
CA LEU A 73 9.09 8.77 4.09
C LEU A 73 10.46 9.14 3.52
N VAL A 74 11.54 8.52 3.99
CA VAL A 74 12.90 8.78 3.48
C VAL A 74 12.97 8.53 1.97
N PHE A 75 12.44 7.41 1.48
CA PHE A 75 12.44 7.11 0.05
C PHE A 75 11.56 8.06 -0.76
N LYS A 76 10.42 8.50 -0.23
CA LYS A 76 9.58 9.52 -0.88
C LYS A 76 10.36 10.82 -1.10
N TRP A 77 11.14 11.24 -0.11
CA TRP A 77 11.99 12.44 -0.22
C TRP A 77 13.17 12.26 -1.17
N ILE A 78 13.69 11.05 -1.35
CA ILE A 78 14.82 10.82 -2.27
C ILE A 78 14.32 10.69 -3.72
N LEU A 79 13.22 9.98 -3.94
CA LEU A 79 12.76 9.60 -5.28
C LEU A 79 11.85 10.64 -5.94
N PHE A 80 11.25 11.55 -5.16
CA PHE A 80 10.36 12.62 -5.66
C PHE A 80 9.36 12.14 -6.73
N GLY A 81 8.77 10.96 -6.53
CA GLY A 81 7.86 10.38 -7.51
C GLY A 81 6.62 11.23 -7.72
N GLN A 82 6.35 11.63 -8.96
CA GLN A 82 5.16 12.39 -9.33
C GLN A 82 3.90 11.52 -9.22
N ARG A 83 2.82 12.06 -8.63
CA ARG A 83 1.54 11.38 -8.58
C ARG A 83 0.84 11.44 -9.95
N PRO A 84 0.18 10.36 -10.40
CA PRO A 84 -0.50 10.35 -11.70
C PRO A 84 -1.46 11.53 -11.90
N TYR A 85 -2.20 11.90 -10.86
CA TYR A 85 -3.17 13.00 -10.91
C TYR A 85 -2.58 14.40 -11.05
N TRP A 86 -1.34 14.60 -10.60
CA TRP A 86 -0.63 15.86 -10.77
C TRP A 86 0.09 15.86 -12.11
N TRP A 87 0.86 14.80 -12.37
CA TRP A 87 1.64 14.65 -13.58
C TRP A 87 0.80 14.78 -14.85
N VAL A 88 -0.38 14.14 -14.91
CA VAL A 88 -1.26 14.19 -16.08
C VAL A 88 -1.72 15.62 -16.43
N ARG A 89 -1.79 16.53 -15.45
CA ARG A 89 -2.21 17.93 -15.64
C ARG A 89 -1.05 18.86 -15.99
N GLU A 90 0.15 18.48 -15.61
CA GLU A 90 1.36 19.30 -15.76
C GLU A 90 2.22 18.88 -16.96
N THR A 91 2.06 17.66 -17.45
CA THR A 91 2.89 17.10 -18.51
C THR A 91 2.56 17.67 -19.89
N GLY A 92 3.59 18.01 -20.65
CA GLY A 92 3.49 18.28 -22.09
C GLY A 92 3.48 17.02 -22.95
N TYR A 93 3.58 15.82 -22.36
CA TYR A 93 3.79 14.56 -23.06
C TYR A 93 2.69 14.23 -24.09
N TYR A 94 1.44 14.57 -23.81
CA TYR A 94 0.32 14.32 -24.73
C TYR A 94 0.23 15.36 -25.86
N GLY A 95 0.94 16.49 -25.78
CA GLY A 95 0.91 17.53 -26.80
C GLY A 95 -0.52 17.97 -27.15
N ASN A 96 -0.90 17.81 -28.43
CA ASN A 96 -2.25 18.14 -28.92
C ASN A 96 -3.24 16.97 -28.80
N ALA A 97 -2.83 15.80 -28.30
CA ALA A 97 -3.71 14.66 -28.11
C ALA A 97 -4.60 14.85 -26.87
N SER A 98 -5.76 14.19 -26.87
CA SER A 98 -6.65 14.17 -25.71
C SER A 98 -5.95 13.52 -24.52
N THR A 99 -5.84 14.27 -23.43
CA THR A 99 -5.25 13.79 -22.17
C THR A 99 -6.26 12.91 -21.43
N PRO A 100 -5.86 11.74 -20.87
CA PRO A 100 -6.77 10.86 -20.14
C PRO A 100 -7.39 11.56 -18.92
N VAL A 101 -8.70 11.40 -18.72
CA VAL A 101 -9.42 12.03 -17.60
C VAL A 101 -9.55 11.02 -16.47
N ILE A 102 -8.72 11.20 -15.43
CA ILE A 102 -8.75 10.34 -14.24
C ILE A 102 -9.47 11.03 -13.07
N GLN A 103 -10.33 10.27 -12.38
CA GLN A 103 -11.08 10.70 -11.21
C GLN A 103 -10.24 10.61 -9.94
N GLN A 104 -10.35 11.60 -9.05
CA GLN A 104 -9.74 11.59 -7.72
C GLN A 104 -10.77 11.18 -6.67
N PHE A 105 -10.35 10.35 -5.73
CA PHE A 105 -11.13 9.94 -4.56
C PHE A 105 -10.50 10.51 -3.29
N PRO A 106 -11.23 10.64 -2.16
CA PRO A 106 -10.67 11.16 -0.90
C PRO A 106 -9.38 10.47 -0.45
N VAL A 107 -9.27 9.14 -0.63
CA VAL A 107 -8.06 8.36 -0.29
C VAL A 107 -6.86 8.68 -1.20
N THR A 108 -7.09 9.21 -2.40
CA THR A 108 -6.04 9.56 -3.37
C THR A 108 -5.50 10.98 -3.22
N CYS A 109 -6.17 11.80 -2.40
CA CYS A 109 -5.85 13.21 -2.15
C CYS A 109 -4.71 13.38 -1.13
N GLU A 110 -3.56 12.77 -1.39
CA GLU A 110 -2.37 12.92 -0.56
C GLU A 110 -1.50 14.09 -1.04
N THR A 111 -0.79 14.73 -0.10
CA THR A 111 0.00 15.95 -0.34
C THR A 111 1.49 15.71 -0.57
N GLY A 112 1.97 14.47 -0.41
CA GLY A 112 3.40 14.12 -0.55
C GLY A 112 3.72 13.35 -1.84
N PRO A 113 5.02 13.11 -2.11
CA PRO A 113 5.46 12.30 -3.25
C PRO A 113 4.79 10.91 -3.30
N GLY A 114 4.59 10.39 -4.51
CA GLY A 114 3.86 9.14 -4.75
C GLY A 114 4.69 7.86 -4.62
N SER A 115 6.02 7.95 -4.71
CA SER A 115 6.89 6.76 -4.79
C SER A 115 7.86 6.68 -3.62
N PRO A 116 7.92 5.55 -2.88
CA PRO A 116 7.05 4.37 -2.98
C PRO A 116 5.70 4.55 -2.26
N SER A 117 4.70 3.73 -2.62
CA SER A 117 3.37 3.78 -1.98
C SER A 117 3.42 3.35 -0.51
N GLY A 118 2.96 4.25 0.39
CA GLY A 118 2.92 4.00 1.83
C GLY A 118 1.94 2.90 2.22
N HIS A 119 0.73 2.92 1.67
CA HIS A 119 -0.28 1.86 1.90
C HIS A 119 0.24 0.49 1.45
N ALA A 120 0.89 0.40 0.29
CA ALA A 120 1.42 -0.87 -0.20
C ALA A 120 2.59 -1.38 0.65
N MET A 121 3.57 -0.53 0.94
CA MET A 121 4.75 -0.91 1.72
C MET A 121 4.39 -1.26 3.17
N GLY A 122 3.54 -0.44 3.80
CA GLY A 122 3.08 -0.66 5.17
C GLY A 122 2.28 -1.94 5.31
N SER A 123 1.27 -2.14 4.45
CA SER A 123 0.47 -3.37 4.46
C SER A 123 1.32 -4.62 4.22
N ALA A 124 2.25 -4.59 3.26
CA ALA A 124 3.15 -5.72 3.01
C ALA A 124 3.95 -6.12 4.26
N GLY A 125 4.55 -5.15 4.96
CA GLY A 125 5.30 -5.41 6.19
C GLY A 125 4.43 -5.98 7.31
N VAL A 126 3.26 -5.36 7.54
CA VAL A 126 2.32 -5.76 8.59
C VAL A 126 1.75 -7.15 8.35
N TYR A 127 1.23 -7.42 7.14
CA TYR A 127 0.68 -8.72 6.80
C TYR A 127 1.73 -9.82 6.81
N TYR A 128 2.98 -9.53 6.45
CA TYR A 128 4.07 -10.48 6.57
C TYR A 128 4.25 -10.96 8.03
N VAL A 129 4.28 -10.02 8.99
CA VAL A 129 4.38 -10.36 10.42
C VAL A 129 3.19 -11.21 10.87
N MET A 130 1.97 -10.83 10.48
CA MET A 130 0.76 -11.55 10.86
C MET A 130 0.73 -12.98 10.30
N VAL A 131 1.00 -13.14 9.01
CA VAL A 131 0.98 -14.44 8.33
C VAL A 131 2.06 -15.36 8.89
N THR A 132 3.29 -14.85 9.09
CA THR A 132 4.37 -15.66 9.66
C THR A 132 4.10 -16.07 11.11
N ALA A 133 3.50 -15.20 11.92
CA ALA A 133 3.05 -15.54 13.27
C ALA A 133 1.95 -16.61 13.28
N LEU A 134 0.96 -16.48 12.39
CA LEU A 134 -0.12 -17.46 12.25
C LEU A 134 0.42 -18.83 11.83
N LEU A 135 1.27 -18.88 10.80
CA LEU A 135 1.89 -20.11 10.31
C LEU A 135 2.73 -20.78 11.40
N SER A 136 3.49 -20.01 12.16
CA SER A 136 4.31 -20.51 13.28
C SER A 136 3.43 -21.14 14.37
N THR A 137 2.30 -20.51 14.68
CA THR A 137 1.33 -21.01 15.67
C THR A 137 0.65 -22.29 15.19
N LEU A 138 0.20 -22.34 13.94
CA LEU A 138 -0.40 -23.53 13.33
C LEU A 138 0.59 -24.70 13.28
N ARG A 139 1.86 -24.43 12.95
CA ARG A 139 2.92 -25.45 12.94
C ARG A 139 3.19 -26.00 14.34
N ARG A 140 3.22 -25.16 15.38
CA ARG A 140 3.38 -25.59 16.77
C ARG A 140 2.20 -26.47 17.20
N ARG A 141 0.95 -26.08 16.86
CA ARG A 141 -0.24 -26.89 17.12
C ARG A 141 -0.22 -28.24 16.42
N ARG A 142 0.31 -28.36 15.20
CA ARG A 142 0.44 -29.65 14.49
C ARG A 142 1.52 -30.57 15.06
N ARG A 143 2.56 -30.03 15.72
CA ARG A 143 3.58 -30.84 16.40
C ARG A 143 3.13 -31.37 17.76
N SER A 144 2.28 -30.62 18.45
CA SER A 144 1.71 -31.01 19.75
C SER A 144 0.95 -32.35 19.79
N PRO A 145 0.14 -32.77 18.80
CA PRO A 145 -0.56 -34.05 18.84
C PRO A 145 0.35 -35.27 18.60
N PHE A 146 1.61 -35.10 18.21
CA PHE A 146 2.56 -36.19 17.94
C PHE A 146 3.66 -36.35 19.00
N GLN A 147 3.59 -35.63 20.12
CA GLN A 147 4.54 -35.77 21.24
C GLN A 147 3.90 -36.32 22.53
N GLN A 148 2.72 -36.95 22.43
CA GLN A 148 2.06 -37.62 23.57
C GLN A 148 2.13 -39.15 23.53
N GLN A 149 3.04 -39.73 22.74
CA GLN A 149 3.25 -41.17 22.68
C GLN A 149 4.73 -41.53 22.86
#